data_AF-A0A8H6CQ66-F1
#
_entry.id   AF-A0A8H6CQ66-F1
#
_cell.length_a   1.000
_cell.length_b   1.000
_cell.length_c   1.000
_cell.angle_alpha   90.00
_cell.angle_beta   90.00
_cell.angle_gamma   90.00
#
_symmetry.space_group_name_H-M   'P 1'
#
loop_
_entity.id
_entity.type
_entity.pdbx_description
1 polymer ?
#
loop_
_entity_poly.entity_id
_entity_poly.type
_entity_poly.pdbx_seq_one_letter_code
_entity_poly.pdbx_strand_id
1 'polypeptide(L)'
;MLTPLSLTEEENIDEDPSDGFYTPIRGSRGQLIRDEQTVNVFLLALLSAITAATVPFHTRWLAERNAMVFQKNVQYVARTDGHLRKKNGQSSCLIEVKPRPRRRPNDVSIRVQESAQMAAWISQHGVKSHDPEKDCSIFLLSQDEDEIYLTFPHFTEAYGKDDKNMADLKDTDFLRMREYGPFFLQSKNDVRHVARFLHAYTLHVSRQ
;
A
#
# COMPACT_ATOMS: atom_id res chain seq x y z
N MET A 1 12.45 -44.63 -31.39
CA MET A 1 13.69 -43.97 -30.93
C MET A 1 13.32 -42.52 -30.66
N LEU A 2 13.04 -42.19 -29.39
CA LEU A 2 12.59 -40.86 -28.96
C LEU A 2 13.69 -40.29 -28.07
N THR A 3 14.27 -39.17 -28.45
CA THR A 3 15.18 -38.36 -27.64
C THR A 3 14.40 -37.59 -26.58
N PRO A 4 14.85 -37.49 -25.32
CA PRO A 4 14.18 -36.70 -24.30
C PRO A 4 14.52 -35.21 -24.46
N LEU A 5 13.51 -34.34 -24.29
CA LEU A 5 13.69 -32.91 -24.12
C LEU A 5 14.39 -32.62 -22.78
N SER A 6 15.54 -31.97 -22.84
CA SER A 6 16.24 -31.41 -21.68
C SER A 6 15.51 -30.15 -21.20
N LEU A 7 15.05 -30.19 -19.95
CA LEU A 7 14.62 -29.01 -19.19
C LEU A 7 15.85 -28.26 -18.69
N THR A 8 16.21 -27.15 -19.34
CA THR A 8 17.02 -26.08 -18.74
C THR A 8 16.74 -24.77 -19.46
N GLU A 9 15.90 -23.94 -18.87
CA GLU A 9 15.93 -22.49 -19.00
C GLU A 9 15.19 -21.96 -17.76
N GLU A 10 15.94 -21.78 -16.68
CA GLU A 10 15.47 -20.96 -15.56
C GLU A 10 15.33 -19.53 -16.08
N GLU A 11 14.08 -19.08 -16.26
CA GLU A 11 13.77 -17.68 -16.51
C GLU A 11 14.38 -16.84 -15.38
N ASN A 12 15.35 -16.02 -15.74
CA ASN A 12 15.88 -14.94 -14.91
C ASN A 12 14.73 -14.05 -14.48
N ILE A 13 14.29 -14.19 -13.22
CA ILE A 13 13.38 -13.25 -12.59
C ILE A 13 14.21 -11.98 -12.37
N ASP A 14 13.93 -10.94 -13.15
CA ASP A 14 14.50 -9.60 -12.98
C ASP A 14 14.49 -9.21 -11.50
N GLU A 15 15.68 -9.08 -10.93
CA GLU A 15 15.87 -8.61 -9.56
C GLU A 15 15.34 -7.17 -9.45
N ASP A 16 14.38 -6.95 -8.55
CA ASP A 16 13.90 -5.61 -8.21
C ASP A 16 15.03 -4.85 -7.49
N PRO A 17 15.57 -3.76 -8.06
CA PRO A 17 16.73 -3.06 -7.50
C PRO A 17 16.41 -2.29 -6.22
N SER A 18 15.15 -2.31 -5.73
CA SER A 18 14.77 -1.74 -4.44
C SER A 18 15.25 -2.56 -3.22
N ASP A 19 15.71 -3.80 -3.42
CA ASP A 19 16.12 -4.73 -2.35
C ASP A 19 17.55 -4.50 -1.78
N GLY A 20 18.26 -3.47 -2.24
CA GLY A 20 19.72 -3.31 -2.08
C GLY A 20 20.27 -2.95 -0.70
N PHE A 21 19.50 -2.95 0.39
CA PHE A 21 20.01 -2.49 1.71
C PHE A 21 19.74 -3.42 2.91
N TYR A 22 19.28 -4.65 2.71
CA TYR A 22 19.13 -5.60 3.81
C TYR A 22 20.42 -6.41 4.06
N THR A 23 21.22 -5.95 5.02
CA THR A 23 22.24 -6.80 5.65
C THR A 23 21.54 -8.00 6.30
N PRO A 24 21.89 -9.27 6.01
CA PRO A 24 21.10 -10.41 6.44
C PRO A 24 21.53 -10.88 7.83
N ILE A 25 20.70 -10.72 8.87
CA ILE A 25 20.81 -11.55 10.08
C ILE A 25 19.43 -12.01 10.59
N ARG A 26 19.31 -13.35 10.67
CA ARG A 26 18.26 -14.24 11.23
C ARG A 26 16.90 -14.26 10.52
N GLY A 27 16.90 -14.96 9.38
CA GLY A 27 15.76 -15.43 8.61
C GLY A 27 16.20 -15.58 7.16
N SER A 28 16.00 -16.74 6.53
CA SER A 28 16.22 -16.82 5.08
C SER A 28 15.22 -15.89 4.38
N ARG A 29 15.58 -15.28 3.24
CA ARG A 29 14.66 -14.43 2.45
C ARG A 29 13.30 -15.11 2.24
N GLY A 30 13.30 -16.42 2.02
CA GLY A 30 12.08 -17.22 1.91
C GLY A 30 11.23 -17.31 3.18
N GLN A 31 11.81 -17.22 4.38
CA GLN A 31 11.03 -17.14 5.63
C GLN A 31 10.31 -15.79 5.74
N LEU A 32 10.99 -14.69 5.43
CA LEU A 32 10.38 -13.35 5.49
C LEU A 32 9.23 -13.21 4.51
N ILE A 33 9.36 -13.74 3.29
CA ILE A 33 8.28 -13.77 2.31
C ILE A 33 7.09 -14.56 2.85
N ARG A 34 7.32 -15.72 3.47
CA ARG A 34 6.23 -16.54 4.05
C ARG A 34 5.53 -15.81 5.20
N ASP A 35 6.28 -15.17 6.07
CA ASP A 35 5.74 -14.42 7.21
C ASP A 35 4.90 -13.24 6.69
N GLU A 36 5.38 -12.53 5.67
CA GLU A 36 4.66 -11.42 5.04
C GLU A 36 3.35 -11.88 4.40
N GLN A 37 3.36 -13.00 3.67
CA GLN A 37 2.13 -13.59 3.11
C GLN A 37 1.15 -14.02 4.21
N THR A 38 1.64 -14.50 5.35
CA THR A 38 0.79 -14.85 6.49
C THR A 38 0.07 -13.61 7.03
N VAL A 39 0.80 -12.50 7.19
CA VAL A 39 0.25 -11.21 7.61
C VAL A 39 -0.79 -10.71 6.59
N ASN A 40 -0.49 -10.76 5.28
CA ASN A 40 -1.42 -10.33 4.23
C ASN A 40 -2.72 -11.14 4.22
N VAL A 41 -2.62 -12.48 4.27
CA VAL A 41 -3.79 -13.37 4.28
C VAL A 41 -4.65 -13.12 5.52
N PHE A 42 -4.01 -12.93 6.68
CA PHE A 42 -4.71 -12.58 7.90
C PHE A 42 -5.48 -11.26 7.76
N LEU A 43 -4.80 -10.20 7.29
CA LEU A 43 -5.40 -8.88 7.12
C LEU A 43 -6.60 -8.94 6.18
N LEU A 44 -6.45 -9.57 5.02
CA LEU A 44 -7.51 -9.68 4.02
C LEU A 44 -8.70 -10.53 4.51
N ALA A 45 -8.45 -11.58 5.29
CA ALA A 45 -9.51 -12.35 5.92
C ALA A 45 -10.31 -11.50 6.93
N LEU A 46 -9.60 -10.71 7.75
CA LEU A 46 -10.22 -9.75 8.69
C LEU A 46 -11.06 -8.71 7.95
N LEU A 47 -10.50 -8.07 6.91
CA LEU A 47 -11.19 -7.07 6.09
C LEU A 47 -12.44 -7.62 5.39
N SER A 48 -12.32 -8.84 4.87
CA SER A 48 -13.46 -9.56 4.27
C SER A 48 -14.54 -9.82 5.31
N ALA A 49 -14.18 -10.30 6.50
CA ALA A 49 -15.14 -10.55 7.59
C ALA A 49 -15.84 -9.27 8.06
N ILE A 50 -15.12 -8.15 8.17
CA ILE A 50 -15.68 -6.83 8.55
C ILE A 50 -16.76 -6.39 7.55
N THR A 51 -16.59 -6.70 6.27
CA THR A 51 -17.42 -6.16 5.19
C THR A 51 -18.47 -7.13 4.63
N ALA A 52 -18.34 -8.43 4.90
CA ALA A 52 -19.07 -9.51 4.25
C ALA A 52 -20.59 -9.36 4.25
N ALA A 53 -21.17 -8.87 5.34
CA ALA A 53 -22.63 -8.80 5.50
C ALA A 53 -23.28 -7.58 4.86
N THR A 54 -22.52 -6.52 4.58
CA THR A 54 -23.11 -5.20 4.30
C THR A 54 -22.59 -4.53 3.03
N VAL A 55 -21.42 -4.93 2.53
CA VAL A 55 -20.80 -4.29 1.36
C VAL A 55 -21.19 -5.04 0.08
N PRO A 56 -21.61 -4.33 -0.98
CA PRO A 56 -21.88 -4.94 -2.27
C PRO A 56 -20.70 -5.72 -2.84
N PHE A 57 -21.01 -6.82 -3.53
CA PHE A 57 -20.02 -7.75 -4.08
C PHE A 57 -19.09 -7.14 -5.16
N HIS A 58 -19.32 -5.93 -5.65
CA HIS A 58 -18.42 -5.26 -6.60
C HIS A 58 -17.31 -4.44 -5.93
N THR A 59 -17.42 -4.20 -4.61
CA THR A 59 -16.39 -3.48 -3.83
C THR A 59 -15.73 -4.49 -2.91
N ARG A 60 -14.46 -4.83 -3.16
CA ARG A 60 -13.77 -5.94 -2.46
C ARG A 60 -12.34 -5.60 -2.10
N TRP A 61 -11.94 -6.10 -0.95
CA TRP A 61 -10.55 -6.23 -0.54
C TRP A 61 -9.92 -7.41 -1.30
N LEU A 62 -8.79 -7.18 -1.95
CA LEU A 62 -8.12 -8.15 -2.82
C LEU A 62 -6.62 -8.24 -2.48
N ALA A 63 -6.08 -9.46 -2.55
CA ALA A 63 -4.63 -9.74 -2.49
C ALA A 63 -3.89 -9.43 -3.80
N GLU A 64 -4.57 -8.79 -4.75
CA GLU A 64 -4.00 -8.49 -6.06
C GLU A 64 -2.94 -7.40 -5.91
N ARG A 65 -1.68 -7.78 -6.22
CA ARG A 65 -0.56 -6.85 -6.21
C ARG A 65 -0.80 -5.75 -7.24
N ASN A 66 -0.99 -4.52 -6.77
CA ASN A 66 -1.22 -3.39 -7.65
C ASN A 66 0.11 -2.78 -8.06
N ALA A 67 0.50 -2.96 -9.33
CA ALA A 67 1.70 -2.37 -9.89
C ALA A 67 1.39 -1.00 -10.50
N MET A 68 1.95 0.04 -9.88
CA MET A 68 1.74 1.43 -10.26
C MET A 68 3.06 2.01 -10.79
N VAL A 69 2.97 2.71 -11.92
CA VAL A 69 4.11 3.35 -12.57
C VAL A 69 4.12 4.82 -12.20
N PHE A 70 5.21 5.26 -11.59
CA PHE A 70 5.52 6.69 -11.51
C PHE A 70 6.27 7.09 -12.77
N GLN A 71 5.82 8.14 -13.44
CA GLN A 71 6.47 8.62 -14.66
C GLN A 71 6.54 10.14 -14.69
N LYS A 72 7.77 10.66 -14.57
CA LYS A 72 8.09 12.08 -14.71
C LYS A 72 9.47 12.21 -15.37
N ASN A 73 10.38 13.01 -14.80
CA ASN A 73 11.80 13.03 -15.19
C ASN A 73 12.54 11.73 -14.81
N VAL A 74 11.95 10.92 -13.93
CA VAL A 74 12.41 9.58 -13.55
C VAL A 74 11.24 8.61 -13.64
N GLN A 75 11.53 7.32 -13.79
CA GLN A 75 10.54 6.26 -13.85
C GLN A 75 10.85 5.17 -12.84
N TYR A 76 9.83 4.74 -12.09
CA TYR A 76 9.91 3.56 -11.23
C TYR A 76 8.55 2.87 -11.16
N VAL A 77 8.55 1.59 -10.76
CA VAL A 77 7.34 0.82 -10.49
C VAL A 77 7.23 0.58 -8.99
N ALA A 78 6.12 0.97 -8.40
CA ALA A 78 5.78 0.64 -7.03
C ALA A 78 4.71 -0.45 -7.01
N ARG A 79 4.86 -1.43 -6.12
CA ARG A 79 3.91 -2.54 -5.96
C ARG A 79 3.36 -2.55 -4.54
N THR A 80 2.09 -2.88 -4.39
CA THR A 80 1.43 -3.06 -3.09
C THR A 80 1.06 -4.53 -2.88
N ASP A 81 0.75 -4.92 -1.65
CA ASP A 81 0.37 -6.29 -1.28
C ASP A 81 -1.12 -6.61 -1.44
N GLY A 82 -1.91 -5.56 -1.66
CA GLY A 82 -3.32 -5.66 -1.96
C GLY A 82 -3.95 -4.29 -2.17
N HIS A 83 -5.28 -4.28 -2.31
CA HIS A 83 -6.06 -3.05 -2.41
C HIS A 83 -7.56 -3.27 -2.18
N LEU A 84 -8.29 -2.18 -1.90
CA LEU A 84 -9.76 -2.12 -2.00
C LEU A 84 -10.15 -1.66 -3.41
N ARG A 85 -10.74 -2.56 -4.19
CA ARG A 85 -11.21 -2.27 -5.55
C ARG A 85 -12.64 -1.78 -5.53
N LYS A 86 -12.90 -0.65 -6.20
CA LYS A 86 -14.23 -0.10 -6.47
C LYS A 86 -14.92 -0.83 -7.62
N LYS A 87 -16.22 -0.57 -7.79
CA LYS A 87 -17.01 -1.07 -8.94
C LYS A 87 -16.40 -0.71 -10.30
N ASN A 88 -15.81 0.48 -10.40
CA ASN A 88 -15.18 0.98 -11.63
C ASN A 88 -13.77 0.42 -11.87
N GLY A 89 -13.29 -0.52 -11.05
CA GLY A 89 -11.97 -1.12 -11.15
C GLY A 89 -10.84 -0.33 -10.50
N GLN A 90 -11.05 0.93 -10.11
CA GLN A 90 -10.02 1.72 -9.44
C GLN A 90 -9.81 1.30 -7.98
N SER A 91 -8.60 1.47 -7.49
CA SER A 91 -8.29 1.32 -6.06
C SER A 91 -8.76 2.55 -5.27
N SER A 92 -9.29 2.29 -4.07
CA SER A 92 -9.69 3.30 -3.07
C SER A 92 -8.93 3.14 -1.74
N CYS A 93 -8.26 2.01 -1.57
CA CYS A 93 -7.30 1.81 -0.50
C CYS A 93 -6.19 0.93 -1.06
N LEU A 94 -4.95 1.26 -0.74
CA LEU A 94 -3.78 0.43 -1.03
C LEU A 94 -3.39 -0.32 0.25
N ILE A 95 -2.97 -1.59 0.14
CA ILE A 95 -2.54 -2.40 1.28
C ILE A 95 -1.04 -2.66 1.19
N GLU A 96 -0.32 -2.41 2.26
CA GLU A 96 1.08 -2.80 2.44
C GLU A 96 1.22 -3.64 3.70
N VAL A 97 1.99 -4.72 3.66
CA VAL A 97 2.24 -5.53 4.86
C VAL A 97 3.73 -5.73 5.10
N LYS A 98 4.13 -5.79 6.36
CA LYS A 98 5.47 -6.17 6.79
C LYS A 98 5.39 -7.24 7.89
N PRO A 99 6.27 -8.26 7.87
CA PRO A 99 6.25 -9.35 8.85
C PRO A 99 6.81 -8.95 10.22
N ARG A 100 7.14 -7.67 10.42
CA ARG A 100 7.85 -7.16 11.58
C ARG A 100 7.25 -5.82 12.00
N PRO A 101 7.33 -5.46 13.29
CA PRO A 101 6.75 -4.24 13.80
C PRO A 101 7.57 -3.03 13.35
N ARG A 102 6.93 -1.86 13.31
CA ARG A 102 7.52 -0.59 12.87
C ARG A 102 8.48 -0.06 13.94
N ARG A 103 9.72 -0.53 13.91
CA ARG A 103 10.79 -0.08 14.82
C ARG A 103 11.93 0.57 14.06
N ARG A 104 12.57 1.57 14.68
CA ARG A 104 13.80 2.17 14.12
C ARG A 104 14.89 1.10 13.98
N PRO A 105 15.66 1.10 12.87
CA PRO A 105 15.66 2.09 11.78
C PRO A 105 14.69 1.81 10.62
N ASN A 106 14.05 0.63 10.58
CA ASN A 106 13.23 0.16 9.44
C ASN A 106 12.06 1.10 9.08
N ASP A 107 11.59 1.87 10.05
CA ASP A 107 10.55 2.89 9.89
C ASP A 107 10.82 3.87 8.73
N VAL A 108 12.07 4.30 8.52
CA VAL A 108 12.40 5.26 7.44
C VAL A 108 12.21 4.62 6.06
N SER A 109 12.74 3.41 5.85
CA SER A 109 12.62 2.71 4.57
C SER A 109 11.16 2.36 4.24
N ILE A 110 10.39 1.98 5.26
CA ILE A 110 8.95 1.69 5.12
C ILE A 110 8.23 2.95 4.65
N ARG A 111 8.39 4.09 5.34
CA ARG A 111 7.74 5.35 4.95
C ARG A 111 8.14 5.84 3.56
N VAL A 112 9.40 5.64 3.16
CA VAL A 112 9.87 5.97 1.81
C VAL A 112 9.16 5.09 0.78
N GLN A 113 9.05 3.78 1.02
CA GLN A 113 8.34 2.86 0.15
C GLN A 113 6.85 3.21 0.04
N GLU A 114 6.18 3.43 1.18
CA GLU A 114 4.77 3.82 1.25
C GLU A 114 4.50 5.15 0.51
N SER A 115 5.41 6.12 0.66
CA SER A 115 5.33 7.40 -0.05
C SER A 115 5.53 7.23 -1.56
N ALA A 116 6.44 6.36 -1.99
CA ALA A 116 6.66 6.07 -3.40
C ALA A 116 5.45 5.38 -4.05
N GLN A 117 4.79 4.45 -3.34
CA GLN A 117 3.54 3.82 -3.80
C GLN A 117 2.45 4.87 -4.01
N MET A 118 2.27 5.78 -3.05
CA MET A 118 1.27 6.83 -3.17
C MET A 118 1.61 7.83 -4.28
N ALA A 119 2.88 8.22 -4.42
CA ALA A 119 3.32 9.07 -5.52
C ALA A 119 3.08 8.41 -6.89
N ALA A 120 3.35 7.12 -7.04
CA ALA A 120 3.04 6.36 -8.24
C ALA A 120 1.52 6.31 -8.52
N TRP A 121 0.70 6.08 -7.49
CA TRP A 121 -0.76 6.11 -7.63
C TRP A 121 -1.25 7.46 -8.17
N ILE A 122 -0.77 8.56 -7.58
CA ILE A 122 -1.11 9.93 -7.99
C ILE A 122 -0.67 10.19 -9.43
N SER A 123 0.52 9.73 -9.81
CA SER A 123 1.05 9.86 -11.18
C SER A 123 0.12 9.22 -12.22
N GLN A 124 -0.50 8.08 -11.92
CA GLN A 124 -1.38 7.37 -12.85
C GLN A 124 -2.81 7.90 -12.89
N HIS A 125 -3.32 8.38 -11.76
CA HIS A 125 -4.72 8.80 -11.63
C HIS A 125 -4.90 10.32 -11.81
N GLY A 126 -3.79 11.05 -11.97
CA GLY A 126 -3.75 12.49 -12.15
C GLY A 126 -3.74 13.25 -10.83
N VAL A 127 -3.17 14.46 -10.86
CA VAL A 127 -3.13 15.35 -9.70
C VAL A 127 -4.40 16.18 -9.65
N LYS A 128 -5.37 15.75 -8.84
CA LYS A 128 -6.43 16.62 -8.32
C LYS A 128 -6.17 16.80 -6.84
N SER A 129 -6.38 18.00 -6.29
CA SER A 129 -6.16 18.23 -4.86
C SER A 129 -6.92 17.18 -4.04
N HIS A 130 -6.22 16.53 -3.12
CA HIS A 130 -6.79 15.57 -2.19
C HIS A 130 -6.54 16.08 -0.78
N ASP A 131 -7.63 16.41 -0.10
CA ASP A 131 -7.65 16.80 1.30
C ASP A 131 -8.45 15.74 2.05
N PRO A 132 -7.81 14.88 2.87
CA PRO A 132 -8.46 13.74 3.51
C PRO A 132 -9.60 14.13 4.45
N GLU A 133 -9.71 15.40 4.84
CA GLU A 133 -10.83 15.93 5.63
C GLU A 133 -12.07 16.27 4.78
N LYS A 134 -11.89 16.45 3.46
CA LYS A 134 -12.94 16.83 2.51
C LYS A 134 -13.26 15.71 1.52
N ASP A 135 -12.24 14.97 1.12
CA ASP A 135 -12.31 13.83 0.22
C ASP A 135 -11.45 12.71 0.78
N CYS A 136 -12.09 11.60 1.14
CA CYS A 136 -11.42 10.40 1.61
C CYS A 136 -11.47 9.34 0.49
N SER A 137 -11.10 9.71 -0.73
CA SER A 137 -11.20 8.81 -1.89
C SER A 137 -10.06 7.78 -1.97
N ILE A 138 -8.94 8.04 -1.29
CA ILE A 138 -7.79 7.14 -1.24
C ILE A 138 -7.03 7.23 0.10
N PHE A 139 -6.56 6.09 0.60
CA PHE A 139 -5.58 6.02 1.70
C PHE A 139 -4.76 4.72 1.63
N LEU A 140 -3.68 4.65 2.40
CA LEU A 140 -2.85 3.45 2.57
C LEU A 140 -3.18 2.78 3.91
N LEU A 141 -3.52 1.49 3.86
CA LEU A 141 -3.67 0.62 5.01
C LEU A 141 -2.40 -0.23 5.14
N SER A 142 -1.61 0.03 6.18
CA SER A 142 -0.40 -0.76 6.44
C SER A 142 -0.59 -1.68 7.64
N GLN A 143 -0.04 -2.89 7.57
CA GLN A 143 0.09 -3.77 8.74
C GLN A 143 1.54 -4.22 8.92
N ASP A 144 2.11 -3.87 10.06
CA ASP A 144 3.47 -4.23 10.45
C ASP A 144 3.37 -5.19 11.65
N GLU A 145 3.52 -6.50 11.41
CA GLU A 145 3.24 -7.54 12.40
C GLU A 145 1.82 -7.43 13.00
N ASP A 146 1.68 -6.92 14.22
CA ASP A 146 0.41 -6.75 14.93
C ASP A 146 -0.05 -5.29 15.03
N GLU A 147 0.64 -4.39 14.34
CA GLU A 147 0.39 -2.95 14.29
C GLU A 147 -0.32 -2.58 12.98
N ILE A 148 -1.48 -1.94 13.07
CA ILE A 148 -2.19 -1.37 11.90
C ILE A 148 -1.98 0.14 11.85
N TYR A 149 -1.72 0.65 10.65
CA TYR A 149 -1.60 2.07 10.36
C TYR A 149 -2.57 2.49 9.24
N LEU A 150 -3.19 3.65 9.41
CA LEU A 150 -4.01 4.30 8.39
C LEU A 150 -3.30 5.58 7.95
N THR A 151 -2.81 5.61 6.72
CA THR A 151 -2.02 6.74 6.21
C THR A 151 -2.77 7.45 5.08
N PHE A 152 -3.13 8.70 5.32
CA PHE A 152 -3.91 9.51 4.40
C PHE A 152 -3.00 10.50 3.66
N PRO A 153 -2.97 10.46 2.32
CA PRO A 153 -2.23 11.45 1.56
C PRO A 153 -2.94 12.80 1.59
N HIS A 154 -2.18 13.87 1.70
CA HIS A 154 -2.66 15.23 1.45
C HIS A 154 -1.74 15.88 0.41
N PHE A 155 -2.33 16.31 -0.70
CA PHE A 155 -1.61 16.98 -1.77
C PHE A 155 -2.54 17.95 -2.49
N THR A 156 -1.96 18.99 -3.06
CA THR A 156 -2.70 19.97 -3.85
C THR A 156 -2.41 19.79 -5.34
N GLU A 157 -3.12 20.49 -6.20
CA GLU A 157 -2.77 20.60 -7.62
C GLU A 157 -1.36 21.17 -7.87
N ALA A 158 -0.70 21.74 -6.85
CA ALA A 158 0.69 22.16 -6.97
C ALA A 158 1.69 21.00 -6.86
N TYR A 159 1.28 19.86 -6.28
CA TYR A 159 2.11 18.68 -6.18
C TYR A 159 2.53 18.18 -7.56
N GLY A 160 3.83 17.96 -7.74
CA GLY A 160 4.35 17.43 -8.99
C GLY A 160 4.35 18.41 -10.17
N LYS A 161 4.18 19.72 -9.97
CA LYS A 161 4.47 20.71 -11.02
C LYS A 161 5.98 20.97 -11.13
N ASP A 162 6.52 20.97 -12.35
CA ASP A 162 7.96 21.12 -12.65
C ASP A 162 8.41 22.57 -12.89
N ASP A 163 7.50 23.53 -12.76
CA ASP A 163 7.72 24.94 -13.12
C ASP A 163 8.28 25.80 -11.98
N LYS A 164 8.59 25.19 -10.83
CA LYS A 164 9.06 25.89 -9.63
C LYS A 164 10.55 25.64 -9.38
N ASN A 165 11.28 26.71 -9.03
CA ASN A 165 12.60 26.54 -8.44
C ASN A 165 12.47 25.91 -7.06
N MET A 166 13.44 25.09 -6.67
CA MET A 166 13.48 24.47 -5.34
C MET A 166 13.38 25.48 -4.20
N ALA A 167 13.93 26.69 -4.39
CA ALA A 167 13.88 27.77 -3.40
C ALA A 167 12.47 28.37 -3.21
N ASP A 168 11.56 28.18 -4.16
CA ASP A 168 10.20 28.73 -4.16
C ASP A 168 9.15 27.69 -3.74
N LEU A 169 9.57 26.46 -3.43
CA LEU A 169 8.67 25.39 -3.02
C LEU A 169 8.06 25.68 -1.65
N LYS A 170 6.75 25.50 -1.57
CA LYS A 170 5.96 25.61 -0.33
C LYS A 170 5.61 24.22 0.16
N ASP A 171 5.27 24.10 1.44
CA ASP A 171 4.79 22.83 2.02
C ASP A 171 3.61 22.21 1.23
N THR A 172 2.78 23.04 0.61
CA THR A 172 1.65 22.61 -0.23
C THR A 172 2.06 21.96 -1.55
N ASP A 173 3.32 22.08 -1.93
CA ASP A 173 3.91 21.53 -3.16
C ASP A 173 4.42 20.09 -2.97
N PHE A 174 4.43 19.61 -1.73
CA PHE A 174 4.84 18.24 -1.37
C PHE A 174 3.65 17.36 -1.02
N LEU A 175 3.80 16.06 -1.28
CA LEU A 175 2.91 15.04 -0.74
C LEU A 175 3.16 14.92 0.77
N ARG A 176 2.10 15.11 1.56
CA ARG A 176 2.14 14.89 3.01
C ARG A 176 1.39 13.61 3.35
N MET A 177 2.08 12.67 3.98
CA MET A 177 1.51 11.38 4.41
C MET A 177 1.12 11.48 5.89
N ARG A 178 -0.19 11.59 6.19
CA ARG A 178 -0.71 11.70 7.55
C ARG A 178 -1.09 10.32 8.09
N GLU A 179 -0.24 9.78 8.95
CA GLU A 179 -0.37 8.46 9.57
C GLU A 179 -1.17 8.52 10.88
N TYR A 180 -2.04 7.52 11.08
CA TYR A 180 -2.74 7.25 12.33
C TYR A 180 -2.46 5.82 12.78
N GLY A 181 -2.12 5.64 14.05
CA GLY A 181 -1.73 4.37 14.64
C GLY A 181 -0.51 4.53 15.56
N PRO A 182 0.12 3.42 15.98
CA PRO A 182 -0.31 2.04 15.71
C PRO A 182 -1.64 1.72 16.40
N PHE A 183 -2.49 0.97 15.69
CA PHE A 183 -3.64 0.27 16.27
C PHE A 183 -3.25 -1.18 16.48
N PHE A 184 -3.27 -1.68 17.71
CA PHE A 184 -2.78 -3.01 18.01
C PHE A 184 -3.87 -4.08 17.83
N LEU A 185 -3.57 -5.13 17.07
CA LEU A 185 -4.49 -6.26 16.87
C LEU A 185 -4.82 -7.03 18.15
N GLN A 186 -3.94 -6.92 19.16
CA GLN A 186 -4.17 -7.50 20.50
C GLN A 186 -5.15 -6.67 21.35
N SER A 187 -5.42 -5.42 20.97
CA SER A 187 -6.35 -4.53 21.67
C SER A 187 -7.76 -4.64 21.06
N LYS A 188 -8.71 -5.15 21.85
CA LYS A 188 -10.13 -5.19 21.46
C LYS A 188 -10.69 -3.82 21.10
N ASN A 189 -10.22 -2.76 21.76
CA ASN A 189 -10.68 -1.40 21.50
C ASN A 189 -10.14 -0.89 20.17
N ASP A 190 -8.87 -1.15 19.86
CA ASP A 190 -8.22 -0.73 18.62
C ASP A 190 -8.81 -1.48 17.44
N VAL A 191 -8.95 -2.80 17.55
CA VAL A 191 -9.61 -3.64 16.53
C VAL A 191 -11.02 -3.13 16.26
N ARG A 192 -11.80 -2.79 17.31
CA ARG A 192 -13.13 -2.22 17.14
C ARG A 192 -13.09 -0.85 16.45
N HIS A 193 -12.12 0.00 16.77
CA HIS A 193 -11.99 1.33 16.17
C HIS A 193 -11.68 1.22 14.68
N VAL A 194 -10.65 0.44 14.33
CA VAL A 194 -10.22 0.17 12.95
C VAL A 194 -11.34 -0.50 12.16
N ALA A 195 -11.99 -1.52 12.73
CA ALA A 195 -13.09 -2.21 12.04
C ALA A 195 -14.26 -1.29 11.74
N ARG A 196 -14.64 -0.39 12.67
CA ARG A 196 -15.69 0.62 12.42
C ARG A 196 -15.31 1.59 11.31
N PHE A 197 -14.07 2.08 11.32
CA PHE A 197 -13.58 2.96 10.27
C PHE A 197 -13.60 2.27 8.91
N LEU A 198 -12.98 1.09 8.79
CA LEU A 198 -12.86 0.35 7.53
C LEU A 198 -14.23 -0.10 7.01
N HIS A 199 -15.15 -0.48 7.89
CA HIS A 199 -16.53 -0.80 7.53
C HIS A 199 -17.25 0.43 6.94
N ALA A 200 -17.24 1.55 7.65
CA ALA A 200 -17.86 2.79 7.21
C ALA A 200 -17.24 3.32 5.90
N TYR A 201 -15.92 3.24 5.79
CA TYR A 201 -15.16 3.61 4.60
C TYR A 201 -15.58 2.76 3.39
N THR A 202 -15.55 1.44 3.55
CA THR A 202 -15.90 0.51 2.46
C THR A 202 -17.34 0.72 2.01
N LEU A 203 -18.27 0.94 2.95
CA LEU A 203 -19.65 1.29 2.64
C LEU A 203 -19.77 2.60 1.87
N HIS A 204 -19.06 3.65 2.31
CA HIS A 204 -19.05 4.95 1.63
C HIS A 204 -18.58 4.80 0.19
N VAL A 205 -17.44 4.15 -0.01
CA VAL A 205 -16.85 3.91 -1.34
C VAL A 205 -17.75 3.04 -2.21
N SER A 206 -18.48 2.07 -1.64
CA SER A 206 -19.37 1.20 -2.41
C SER A 206 -20.59 1.90 -3.02
N ARG A 207 -20.89 3.13 -2.58
CA ARG A 207 -22.01 3.94 -3.05
C ARG A 207 -21.63 4.95 -4.13
N GLN A 208 -20.33 5.13 -4.38
CA GLN A 208 -19.80 5.97 -5.46
C GLN A 208 -19.64 5.15 -6.75
#